data_AF-A0A849Z7K7-F1
#
_entry.id   AF-A0A849Z7K7-F1
#
_cell.length_a   1.000
_cell.length_b   1.000
_cell.length_c   1.000
_cell.angle_alpha   90.00
_cell.angle_beta   90.00
_cell.angle_gamma   90.00
#
_symmetry.space_group_name_H-M   'P 1'
#
loop_
_entity.id
_entity.type
_entity.pdbx_description
1 polymer ?
#
loop_
_entity_poly.entity_id
_entity_poly.type
_entity_poly.pdbx_seq_one_letter_code
_entity_poly.pdbx_strand_id
1 'polypeptide(L)'
;MRHNLTVLAGALAGLLATVIPSTAHACWDGYSATVGNATFTRATGAASWNGDDARYTTRWAARFDAITPAGVNLWIGNGYVSCEGHKACETLGDVGSNDPQKAFKQVAKAFGVSAKAQQEALGVQQKLYTVQVFAGAKDAALKQKKLLAELDQEEALDVGDYGDFFLAGAFPGVNERFHAIADEKDEKLVRLIIDEYPSLEAAQEAEKKLRARGVIGIVKELPRGKALDEYVSSLRA
;
A
#
# COMPACT_ATOMS: atom_id res chain seq x y z
N MET A 1 -68.42 35.28 -26.20
CA MET A 1 -68.46 33.79 -26.14
C MET A 1 -67.27 33.25 -26.90
N ARG A 2 -66.64 32.17 -26.38
CA ARG A 2 -65.46 31.42 -26.88
C ARG A 2 -64.12 32.13 -26.60
N HIS A 3 -63.45 31.93 -25.46
CA HIS A 3 -62.60 30.78 -25.07
C HIS A 3 -61.56 30.41 -26.11
N ASN A 4 -60.29 30.73 -25.83
CA ASN A 4 -59.14 29.90 -26.17
C ASN A 4 -58.08 30.11 -25.08
N LEU A 5 -57.83 29.02 -24.35
CA LEU A 5 -56.73 28.87 -23.41
C LEU A 5 -55.41 28.88 -24.19
N THR A 6 -54.45 29.72 -23.76
CA THR A 6 -53.06 29.55 -24.16
C THR A 6 -52.23 29.21 -22.93
N VAL A 7 -51.64 28.02 -23.04
CA VAL A 7 -50.79 27.25 -22.13
C VAL A 7 -49.71 28.09 -21.44
N LEU A 8 -49.66 28.02 -20.09
CA LEU A 8 -48.46 28.34 -19.32
C LEU A 8 -47.40 27.25 -19.58
N ALA A 9 -46.36 27.56 -20.34
CA ALA A 9 -45.16 26.75 -20.41
C ALA A 9 -44.23 27.16 -19.27
N GLY A 10 -44.18 26.34 -18.22
CA GLY A 10 -43.20 26.46 -17.15
C GLY A 10 -41.80 26.16 -17.68
N ALA A 11 -40.87 27.09 -17.48
CA ALA A 11 -39.43 26.83 -17.55
C ALA A 11 -38.88 26.96 -16.14
N LEU A 12 -39.07 25.91 -15.33
CA LEU A 12 -38.32 25.76 -14.08
C LEU A 12 -36.90 25.38 -14.49
N ALA A 13 -36.01 26.36 -14.47
CA ALA A 13 -34.57 26.16 -14.63
C ALA A 13 -34.05 25.34 -13.44
N GLY A 14 -34.17 24.02 -13.55
CA GLY A 14 -33.51 23.08 -12.66
C GLY A 14 -32.02 23.13 -12.93
N LEU A 15 -31.32 23.99 -12.19
CA LEU A 15 -29.88 23.88 -12.01
C LEU A 15 -29.63 22.55 -11.26
N LEU A 16 -29.56 21.45 -12.01
CA LEU A 16 -28.94 20.22 -11.54
C LEU A 16 -27.46 20.55 -11.39
N ALA A 17 -27.10 21.04 -10.19
CA ALA A 17 -25.73 21.01 -9.73
C ALA A 17 -25.32 19.54 -9.80
N THR A 18 -24.55 19.20 -10.82
CA THR A 18 -23.82 17.94 -10.91
C THR A 18 -22.88 17.94 -9.71
N VAL A 19 -23.33 17.35 -8.61
CA VAL A 19 -22.46 16.94 -7.53
C VAL A 19 -21.60 15.85 -8.16
N ILE A 20 -20.44 16.24 -8.69
CA ILE A 20 -19.41 15.28 -9.04
C ILE A 20 -19.04 14.66 -7.70
N PRO A 21 -19.31 13.38 -7.44
CA PRO A 21 -18.80 12.77 -6.23
C PRO A 21 -17.28 12.84 -6.31
N SER A 22 -16.66 13.71 -5.52
CA SER A 22 -15.25 13.59 -5.21
C SER A 22 -15.07 12.21 -4.62
N THR A 23 -14.19 11.38 -5.21
CA THR A 23 -13.78 10.11 -4.62
C THR A 23 -13.40 10.38 -3.17
N ALA A 24 -14.21 9.89 -2.24
CA ALA A 24 -13.94 10.04 -0.83
C ALA A 24 -12.67 9.22 -0.55
N HIS A 25 -11.53 9.88 -0.50
CA HIS A 25 -10.33 9.33 0.11
C HIS A 25 -10.71 8.95 1.54
N ALA A 26 -10.63 7.67 1.89
CA ALA A 26 -10.79 7.34 3.28
C ALA A 26 -9.60 7.89 4.05
N CYS A 27 -9.85 8.37 5.27
CA CYS A 27 -8.81 8.93 6.13
C CYS A 27 -7.72 7.91 6.54
N TRP A 28 -7.83 6.66 6.10
CA TRP A 28 -6.94 5.56 6.41
C TRP A 28 -6.25 4.93 5.18
N ASP A 29 -6.40 5.50 3.97
CA ASP A 29 -5.57 5.11 2.82
C ASP A 29 -4.10 5.16 3.25
N GLY A 30 -3.33 4.11 3.02
CA GLY A 30 -2.03 4.01 3.66
C GLY A 30 -1.23 2.77 3.34
N TYR A 31 -0.18 2.58 4.13
CA TYR A 31 0.75 1.45 3.98
C TYR A 31 0.89 0.75 5.31
N SER A 32 0.91 -0.59 5.32
CA SER A 32 1.17 -1.39 6.51
C SER A 32 2.23 -2.45 6.22
N ALA A 33 3.33 -2.45 6.95
CA ALA A 33 4.37 -3.46 6.77
C ALA A 33 4.61 -4.20 8.08
N THR A 34 4.68 -5.54 7.98
CA THR A 34 5.06 -6.40 9.10
C THR A 34 6.43 -7.02 8.82
N VAL A 35 7.36 -6.83 9.75
CA VAL A 35 8.71 -7.44 9.73
C VAL A 35 8.94 -8.05 11.09
N GLY A 36 9.18 -9.36 11.13
CA GLY A 36 9.35 -10.09 12.40
C GLY A 36 8.12 -9.90 13.30
N ASN A 37 8.34 -9.33 14.49
CA ASN A 37 7.26 -9.09 15.46
C ASN A 37 6.75 -7.63 15.46
N ALA A 38 7.22 -6.79 14.55
CA ALA A 38 6.80 -5.40 14.45
C ALA A 38 5.98 -5.11 13.19
N THR A 39 4.83 -4.47 13.39
CA THR A 39 3.98 -3.92 12.34
C THR A 39 4.02 -2.41 12.39
N PHE A 40 4.24 -1.76 11.25
CA PHE A 40 4.17 -0.30 11.11
C PHE A 40 3.17 0.07 10.04
N THR A 41 2.10 0.76 10.44
CA THR A 41 1.06 1.27 9.56
C THR A 41 1.11 2.78 9.53
N ARG A 42 0.99 3.39 8.34
CA ARG A 42 0.88 4.85 8.21
C ARG A 42 -0.21 5.21 7.21
N ALA A 43 -1.02 6.21 7.55
CA ALA A 43 -1.92 6.83 6.61
C ALA A 43 -1.12 7.74 5.65
N THR A 44 -1.49 7.71 4.38
CA THR A 44 -1.04 8.64 3.35
C THR A 44 -2.27 9.27 2.73
N GLY A 45 -2.28 10.59 2.53
CA GLY A 45 -3.39 11.25 1.83
C GLY A 45 -3.50 10.92 0.33
N ALA A 46 -2.83 9.85 -0.13
CA ALA A 46 -2.76 9.43 -1.53
C ALA A 46 -3.64 8.18 -1.75
N ALA A 47 -4.50 8.21 -2.76
CA ALA A 47 -5.29 7.05 -3.20
C ALA A 47 -4.51 6.12 -4.15
N SER A 48 -3.21 6.31 -4.31
CA SER A 48 -2.40 5.58 -5.28
C SER A 48 -1.18 4.96 -4.62
N TRP A 49 -0.90 3.73 -5.02
CA TRP A 49 0.31 3.03 -4.63
C TRP A 49 1.57 3.75 -5.11
N ASN A 50 2.64 3.63 -4.31
CA ASN A 50 3.96 4.19 -4.54
C ASN A 50 5.04 3.33 -3.86
N GLY A 51 6.02 2.88 -4.65
CA GLY A 51 7.11 2.04 -4.15
C GLY A 51 8.03 2.71 -3.12
N ASP A 52 8.19 4.04 -3.14
CA ASP A 52 8.98 4.75 -2.11
C ASP A 52 8.30 4.73 -0.75
N ASP A 53 6.98 4.78 -0.77
CA ASP A 53 6.12 4.74 0.39
C ASP A 53 6.08 3.33 1.00
N ALA A 54 6.02 2.29 0.16
CA ALA A 54 6.18 0.90 0.58
C ALA A 54 7.57 0.66 1.21
N ARG A 55 8.65 1.12 0.56
CA ARG A 55 10.02 1.04 1.11
C ARG A 55 10.16 1.78 2.44
N TYR A 56 9.59 2.98 2.55
CA TYR A 56 9.62 3.77 3.77
C TYR A 56 8.98 3.02 4.93
N THR A 57 7.79 2.47 4.70
CA THR A 57 6.97 1.76 5.70
C THR A 57 7.70 0.49 6.17
N THR A 58 8.18 -0.32 5.23
CA THR A 58 8.96 -1.54 5.51
C THR A 58 10.21 -1.26 6.33
N ARG A 59 10.96 -0.22 5.97
CA ARG A 59 12.17 0.17 6.69
C ARG A 59 11.87 0.55 8.13
N TRP A 60 10.74 1.22 8.39
CA TRP A 60 10.34 1.54 9.75
C TRP A 60 9.89 0.31 10.53
N ALA A 61 9.09 -0.58 9.93
CA ALA A 61 8.75 -1.86 10.56
C ALA A 61 10.00 -2.64 10.99
N ALA A 62 11.00 -2.77 10.10
CA ALA A 62 12.26 -3.46 10.42
C ALA A 62 13.09 -2.76 11.51
N ARG A 63 13.06 -1.42 11.56
CA ARG A 63 13.70 -0.66 12.64
C ARG A 63 13.04 -0.96 13.98
N PHE A 64 11.72 -0.98 14.03
CA PHE A 64 10.98 -1.34 15.23
C PHE A 64 11.25 -2.79 15.64
N ASP A 65 11.24 -3.74 14.70
CA ASP A 65 11.58 -5.14 14.96
C ASP A 65 12.97 -5.28 15.59
N ALA A 66 13.97 -4.58 15.05
CA ALA A 66 15.35 -4.61 15.55
C ALA A 66 15.52 -4.14 17.01
N ILE A 67 14.56 -3.39 17.56
CA ILE A 67 14.56 -2.94 18.96
C ILE A 67 13.50 -3.64 19.81
N THR A 68 12.71 -4.53 19.21
CA THR A 68 11.62 -5.24 19.87
C THR A 68 12.15 -6.54 20.48
N PRO A 69 11.94 -6.79 21.79
CA PRO A 69 12.38 -8.04 22.41
C PRO A 69 11.68 -9.25 21.79
N ALA A 70 12.33 -10.42 21.82
CA ALA A 70 11.74 -11.66 21.35
C ALA A 70 10.44 -11.99 22.11
N GLY A 71 9.40 -12.43 21.38
CA GLY A 71 8.09 -12.76 21.94
C GLY A 71 7.18 -11.56 22.20
N VAL A 72 7.61 -10.35 21.84
CA VAL A 72 6.81 -9.13 21.94
C VAL A 72 6.20 -8.82 20.58
N ASN A 73 4.89 -8.69 20.51
CA ASN A 73 4.21 -8.21 19.32
C ASN A 73 4.03 -6.69 19.45
N LEU A 74 4.55 -5.95 18.48
CA LEU A 74 4.51 -4.50 18.46
C LEU A 74 3.77 -4.03 17.19
N TRP A 75 2.75 -3.20 17.36
CA TRP A 75 2.05 -2.55 16.26
C TRP A 75 2.07 -1.04 16.47
N ILE A 76 2.42 -0.29 15.44
CA ILE A 76 2.50 1.18 15.45
C ILE A 76 1.64 1.70 14.31
N GLY A 77 0.61 2.50 14.62
CA GLY A 77 -0.25 3.07 13.59
C GLY A 77 -1.30 4.02 14.14
N ASN A 78 -1.90 4.83 13.27
CA ASN A 78 -3.08 5.65 13.57
C ASN A 78 -2.99 6.45 14.89
N GLY A 79 -1.82 7.02 15.18
CA GLY A 79 -1.58 7.84 16.36
C GLY A 79 -1.33 7.08 17.68
N TYR A 80 -1.32 5.75 17.69
CA TYR A 80 -1.04 4.94 18.88
C TYR A 80 -0.09 3.77 18.61
N VAL A 81 0.36 3.13 19.69
CA VAL A 81 1.14 1.89 19.70
C VAL A 81 0.35 0.83 20.45
N SER A 82 0.19 -0.35 19.86
CA SER A 82 -0.24 -1.55 20.56
C SER A 82 0.97 -2.44 20.80
N CYS A 83 1.07 -3.02 21.99
CA CYS A 83 2.23 -3.80 22.41
C CYS A 83 1.76 -4.91 23.35
N GLU A 84 2.18 -6.14 23.08
CA GLU A 84 1.83 -7.32 23.86
C GLU A 84 3.06 -8.17 24.16
N GLY A 85 3.06 -8.88 25.29
CA GLY A 85 4.13 -9.82 25.64
C GLY A 85 5.29 -9.23 26.46
N HIS A 86 5.21 -7.97 26.91
CA HIS A 86 6.25 -7.35 27.74
C HIS A 86 5.69 -6.32 28.74
N LYS A 87 6.25 -6.26 29.96
CA LYS A 87 5.82 -5.28 30.98
C LYS A 87 5.98 -3.82 30.53
N ALA A 88 6.99 -3.53 29.71
CA ALA A 88 7.20 -2.19 29.18
C ALA A 88 6.05 -1.70 28.28
N CYS A 89 5.22 -2.60 27.74
CA CYS A 89 4.07 -2.23 26.94
C CYS A 89 3.08 -1.33 27.69
N GLU A 90 2.96 -1.50 29.02
CA GLU A 90 2.11 -0.67 29.90
C GLU A 90 2.53 0.80 29.95
N THR A 91 3.74 1.12 29.48
CA THR A 91 4.34 2.46 29.54
C THR A 91 4.37 3.17 28.19
N LEU A 92 3.94 2.49 27.12
CA LEU A 92 3.84 3.06 25.78
C LEU A 92 2.55 3.89 25.72
N GLY A 93 2.69 5.21 25.61
CA GLY A 93 1.55 6.15 25.53
C GLY A 93 1.11 6.42 24.08
N ASP A 94 0.44 7.56 23.88
CA ASP A 94 -0.12 7.99 22.59
C ASP A 94 0.96 8.51 21.63
N VAL A 95 1.78 7.59 21.12
CA VAL A 95 2.62 7.87 19.97
C VAL A 95 2.37 6.83 18.91
N GLY A 96 2.27 7.28 17.66
CA GLY A 96 2.00 6.43 16.51
C GLY A 96 2.80 6.87 15.29
N SER A 97 2.29 6.51 14.12
CA SER A 97 2.99 6.62 12.84
C SER A 97 3.23 8.02 12.29
N ASN A 98 2.63 9.06 12.87
CA ASN A 98 2.76 10.44 12.39
C ASN A 98 4.19 11.00 12.54
N ASP A 99 4.93 10.52 13.55
CA ASP A 99 6.35 10.81 13.74
C ASP A 99 7.07 9.52 14.15
N PRO A 100 7.49 8.70 13.18
CA PRO A 100 8.07 7.39 13.47
C PRO A 100 9.42 7.49 14.17
N GLN A 101 10.15 8.61 14.04
CA GLN A 101 11.38 8.83 14.80
C GLN A 101 11.08 9.03 16.29
N LYS A 102 10.07 9.84 16.62
CA LYS A 102 9.62 10.03 18.00
C LYS A 102 9.07 8.73 18.58
N ALA A 103 8.25 8.00 17.81
CA ALA A 103 7.75 6.67 18.17
C ALA A 103 8.89 5.71 18.50
N PHE A 104 9.87 5.60 17.60
CA PHE A 104 11.04 4.75 17.78
C PHE A 104 11.82 5.09 19.05
N LYS A 105 12.07 6.37 19.34
CA LYS A 105 12.76 6.79 20.57
C LYS A 105 11.98 6.41 21.84
N GLN A 106 10.66 6.52 21.81
CA GLN A 106 9.83 6.15 22.96
C GLN A 106 9.78 4.64 23.18
N VAL A 107 9.61 3.86 22.11
CA VAL A 107 9.67 2.40 22.15
C VAL A 107 11.03 1.94 22.66
N ALA A 108 12.12 2.49 22.12
CA ALA A 108 13.47 2.19 22.56
C ALA A 108 13.69 2.53 24.05
N LYS A 109 13.13 3.65 24.53
CA LYS A 109 13.18 4.02 25.95
C LYS A 109 12.40 3.03 26.82
N ALA A 110 11.21 2.63 26.40
CA ALA A 110 10.37 1.69 27.15
C ALA A 110 11.05 0.31 27.28
N PHE A 111 11.67 -0.18 26.19
CA PHE A 111 12.41 -1.44 26.18
C PHE A 111 13.84 -1.34 26.73
N GLY A 112 14.29 -0.16 27.20
CA GLY A 112 15.63 0.01 27.77
C GLY A 112 16.77 -0.19 26.77
N VAL A 113 16.54 0.11 25.48
CA VAL A 113 17.48 -0.14 24.39
C VAL A 113 18.63 0.87 24.44
N SER A 114 19.87 0.37 24.42
CA SER A 114 21.07 1.22 24.48
C SER A 114 21.17 2.17 23.28
N ALA A 115 21.84 3.31 23.44
CA ALA A 115 22.05 4.27 22.36
C ALA A 115 22.77 3.66 21.14
N LYS A 116 23.70 2.73 21.37
CA LYS A 116 24.39 1.99 20.31
C LYS A 116 23.42 1.12 19.51
N ALA A 117 22.60 0.31 20.19
CA ALA A 117 21.60 -0.53 19.54
C ALA A 117 20.53 0.29 18.80
N GLN A 118 20.16 1.46 19.33
CA GLN A 118 19.27 2.39 18.62
C GLN A 118 19.90 2.90 17.32
N GLN A 119 21.19 3.25 17.32
CA GLN A 119 21.90 3.68 16.10
C GLN A 119 22.02 2.55 15.08
N GLU A 120 22.34 1.33 15.53
CA GLU A 120 22.40 0.14 14.68
C GLU A 120 21.03 -0.14 14.03
N ALA A 121 19.95 -0.12 14.83
CA ALA A 121 18.58 -0.27 14.33
C ALA A 121 18.21 0.84 13.33
N LEU A 122 18.50 2.12 13.60
CA LEU A 122 18.26 3.21 12.64
C LEU A 122 19.04 3.04 11.32
N GLY A 123 20.18 2.34 11.36
CA GLY A 123 20.96 1.96 10.19
C GLY A 123 20.32 0.90 9.30
N VAL A 124 19.34 0.13 9.81
CA VAL A 124 18.68 -0.95 9.06
C VAL A 124 18.05 -0.41 7.77
N GLN A 125 18.44 -1.03 6.66
CA GLN A 125 17.86 -0.84 5.33
C GLN A 125 17.19 -2.15 4.91
N GLN A 126 15.93 -2.35 5.32
CA GLN A 126 15.17 -3.52 4.91
C GLN A 126 14.95 -3.46 3.39
N LYS A 127 15.34 -4.54 2.72
CA LYS A 127 15.02 -4.73 1.31
C LYS A 127 13.56 -5.15 1.19
N LEU A 128 12.92 -4.65 0.15
CA LEU A 128 11.58 -5.04 -0.25
C LEU A 128 11.69 -5.79 -1.57
N TYR A 129 11.01 -6.92 -1.69
CA TYR A 129 11.04 -7.77 -2.86
C TYR A 129 9.68 -7.77 -3.55
N THR A 130 9.64 -8.19 -4.80
CA THR A 130 8.42 -8.30 -5.61
C THR A 130 8.60 -9.39 -6.67
N VAL A 131 7.50 -9.80 -7.30
CA VAL A 131 7.53 -10.65 -8.49
C VAL A 131 7.33 -9.78 -9.73
N GLN A 132 8.37 -9.61 -10.53
CA GLN A 132 8.29 -8.88 -11.80
C GLN A 132 7.79 -9.82 -12.91
N VAL A 133 6.65 -9.50 -13.51
CA VAL A 133 6.00 -10.32 -14.55
C VAL A 133 6.09 -9.73 -15.96
N PHE A 134 6.45 -8.44 -16.07
CA PHE A 134 6.68 -7.79 -17.37
C PHE A 134 7.76 -6.71 -17.27
N ALA A 135 8.46 -6.47 -18.38
CA ALA A 135 9.33 -5.31 -18.57
C ALA A 135 9.32 -4.91 -20.04
N GLY A 136 8.94 -3.67 -20.36
CA GLY A 136 8.83 -3.20 -21.74
C GLY A 136 8.23 -1.81 -21.85
N ALA A 137 7.63 -1.49 -23.00
CA ALA A 137 6.98 -0.19 -23.23
C ALA A 137 5.74 0.01 -22.35
N LYS A 138 5.43 1.28 -22.01
CA LYS A 138 4.29 1.67 -21.17
C LYS A 138 2.98 1.03 -21.60
N ASP A 139 2.58 1.15 -22.86
CA ASP A 139 1.28 0.66 -23.34
C ASP A 139 1.15 -0.87 -23.21
N ALA A 140 2.24 -1.59 -23.44
CA ALA A 140 2.29 -3.04 -23.29
C ALA A 140 2.21 -3.45 -21.80
N ALA A 141 2.90 -2.73 -20.91
CA ALA A 141 2.83 -2.97 -19.47
C ALA A 141 1.42 -2.71 -18.91
N LEU A 142 0.77 -1.63 -19.32
CA LEU A 142 -0.59 -1.30 -18.90
C LEU A 142 -1.62 -2.30 -19.44
N LYS A 143 -1.46 -2.76 -20.69
CA LYS A 143 -2.29 -3.83 -21.25
C LYS A 143 -2.12 -5.14 -20.47
N GLN A 144 -0.90 -5.50 -20.10
CA GLN A 144 -0.63 -6.69 -19.29
C GLN A 144 -1.18 -6.55 -17.86
N LYS A 145 -1.07 -5.36 -17.25
CA LYS A 145 -1.66 -5.06 -15.94
C LYS A 145 -3.17 -5.32 -15.95
N LYS A 146 -3.87 -4.79 -16.97
CA LYS A 146 -5.31 -5.01 -17.13
C LYS A 146 -5.67 -6.49 -17.26
N LEU A 147 -4.94 -7.26 -18.08
CA LEU A 147 -5.18 -8.69 -18.25
C LEU A 147 -4.99 -9.47 -16.93
N LEU A 148 -3.93 -9.16 -16.16
CA LEU A 148 -3.69 -9.82 -14.88
C LEU A 148 -4.72 -9.43 -13.82
N ALA A 149 -5.17 -8.17 -13.80
CA ALA A 149 -6.25 -7.73 -12.92
C ALA A 149 -7.58 -8.42 -13.23
N GLU A 150 -7.90 -8.64 -14.52
CA GLU A 150 -9.08 -9.42 -14.95
C GLU A 150 -8.99 -10.88 -14.47
N LEU A 151 -7.81 -11.51 -14.54
CA LEU A 151 -7.59 -12.87 -14.04
C LEU A 151 -7.67 -12.96 -12.50
N ASP A 152 -7.24 -11.92 -11.78
CA ASP A 152 -7.25 -11.88 -10.31
C ASP A 152 -8.67 -11.73 -9.75
N GLN A 153 -9.56 -10.99 -10.44
CA GLN A 153 -10.96 -10.84 -10.06
C GLN A 153 -11.74 -12.16 -10.05
N GLU A 154 -11.28 -13.16 -10.80
CA GLU A 154 -11.83 -14.52 -10.79
C GLU A 154 -11.24 -15.40 -9.67
N GLU A 155 -10.48 -14.80 -8.74
CA GLU A 155 -9.70 -15.47 -7.68
C GLU A 155 -8.73 -16.54 -8.25
N ALA A 156 -8.39 -16.44 -9.53
CA ALA A 156 -7.65 -17.48 -10.25
C ALA A 156 -6.15 -17.47 -9.93
N LEU A 157 -5.61 -16.37 -9.41
CA LEU A 157 -4.18 -16.22 -9.16
C LEU A 157 -3.74 -16.60 -7.74
N ASP A 158 -4.63 -16.49 -6.73
CA ASP A 158 -4.40 -16.92 -5.33
C ASP A 158 -2.95 -16.75 -4.86
N VAL A 159 -2.45 -15.51 -4.93
CA VAL A 159 -1.05 -15.18 -4.64
C VAL A 159 -0.72 -15.21 -3.14
N GLY A 160 -1.69 -15.58 -2.29
CA GLY A 160 -1.62 -15.57 -0.84
C GLY A 160 -1.96 -14.21 -0.24
N ASP A 161 -2.38 -14.22 1.03
CA ASP A 161 -2.58 -13.03 1.85
C ASP A 161 -1.23 -12.55 2.39
N TYR A 162 -0.43 -11.91 1.54
CA TYR A 162 0.66 -11.05 1.98
C TYR A 162 0.24 -9.56 1.94
N GLY A 163 -1.02 -9.32 1.55
CA GLY A 163 -1.55 -8.11 0.95
C GLY A 163 -2.00 -6.99 1.88
N ASP A 164 -1.22 -6.69 2.92
CA ASP A 164 -1.47 -5.50 3.75
C ASP A 164 -0.48 -4.35 3.47
N PHE A 165 0.46 -4.50 2.51
CA PHE A 165 1.47 -3.47 2.22
C PHE A 165 0.90 -2.13 1.83
N PHE A 166 -0.11 -2.12 0.97
CA PHE A 166 -0.91 -0.96 0.65
C PHE A 166 -2.36 -1.24 1.02
N LEU A 167 -2.92 -0.37 1.86
CA LEU A 167 -4.29 -0.42 2.33
C LEU A 167 -5.05 0.74 1.67
N ALA A 168 -5.76 0.46 0.58
CA ALA A 168 -6.65 1.42 -0.08
C ALA A 168 -8.05 1.33 0.55
N GLY A 169 -8.54 2.45 1.08
CA GLY A 169 -9.72 2.51 1.93
C GLY A 169 -10.99 3.06 1.30
N ALA A 170 -11.12 3.13 -0.02
CA ALA A 170 -12.46 3.28 -0.59
C ALA A 170 -13.30 2.05 -0.25
N PHE A 171 -14.60 2.18 0.03
CA PHE A 171 -15.50 1.02 0.18
C PHE A 171 -16.21 0.79 -1.16
N PRO A 172 -16.09 -0.39 -1.81
CA PRO A 172 -15.28 -1.55 -1.41
C PRO A 172 -13.78 -1.32 -1.64
N GLY A 173 -12.97 -1.78 -0.69
CA GLY A 173 -11.51 -1.63 -0.72
C GLY A 173 -10.91 -2.62 -1.69
N VAL A 174 -10.29 -2.14 -2.75
CA VAL A 174 -9.51 -2.95 -3.67
C VAL A 174 -8.06 -2.51 -3.54
N ASN A 175 -7.26 -3.31 -2.82
CA ASN A 175 -5.82 -3.21 -2.87
C ASN A 175 -5.42 -3.73 -4.25
N GLU A 176 -5.14 -2.84 -5.21
CA GLU A 176 -4.54 -3.28 -6.48
C GLU A 176 -3.24 -4.01 -6.15
N ARG A 177 -3.10 -5.27 -6.59
CA ARG A 177 -1.91 -6.10 -6.35
C ARG A 177 -0.86 -5.96 -7.45
N PHE A 178 -1.23 -5.31 -8.56
CA PHE A 178 -0.42 -5.18 -9.76
C PHE A 178 -0.01 -3.71 -9.93
N HIS A 179 1.29 -3.45 -9.90
CA HIS A 179 1.80 -2.08 -10.00
C HIS A 179 2.71 -1.90 -11.21
N ALA A 180 2.52 -0.81 -11.94
CA ALA A 180 3.39 -0.44 -13.05
C ALA A 180 4.39 0.62 -12.60
N ILE A 181 5.69 0.40 -12.86
CA ILE A 181 6.76 1.30 -12.43
C ILE A 181 7.61 1.66 -13.64
N ALA A 182 7.71 2.95 -13.97
CA ALA A 182 8.71 3.45 -14.90
C ALA A 182 10.08 3.43 -14.22
N ASP A 183 11.05 2.72 -14.81
CA ASP A 183 12.39 2.53 -14.24
C ASP A 183 13.12 3.87 -14.02
N GLU A 184 13.79 4.01 -12.86
CA GLU A 184 14.50 5.26 -12.52
C GLU A 184 15.61 5.63 -13.53
N LYS A 185 16.17 4.64 -14.23
CA LYS A 185 17.30 4.84 -15.17
C LYS A 185 16.85 4.94 -16.62
N ASP A 186 15.64 4.47 -16.92
CA ASP A 186 15.04 4.53 -18.24
C ASP A 186 13.50 4.61 -18.11
N GLU A 187 12.96 5.82 -18.15
CA GLU A 187 11.51 6.04 -18.01
C GLU A 187 10.68 5.39 -19.12
N LYS A 188 11.30 4.98 -20.24
CA LYS A 188 10.61 4.23 -21.31
C LYS A 188 10.44 2.76 -20.96
N LEU A 189 11.26 2.24 -20.04
CA LEU A 189 11.15 0.89 -19.52
C LEU A 189 10.17 0.88 -18.35
N VAL A 190 9.03 0.25 -18.56
CA VAL A 190 8.01 0.03 -17.53
C VAL A 190 8.06 -1.41 -17.08
N ARG A 191 8.14 -1.61 -15.77
CA ARG A 191 8.10 -2.90 -15.10
C ARG A 191 6.72 -3.10 -14.50
N LEU A 192 6.13 -4.27 -14.75
CA LEU A 192 4.92 -4.70 -14.05
C LEU A 192 5.34 -5.65 -12.94
N ILE A 193 4.90 -5.33 -11.73
CA ILE A 193 5.22 -6.07 -10.52
C ILE A 193 3.94 -6.57 -9.85
N ILE A 194 4.09 -7.61 -9.02
CA ILE A 194 3.00 -8.19 -8.23
C ILE A 194 3.42 -8.15 -6.77
N ASP A 195 2.65 -7.39 -5.98
CA ASP A 195 2.75 -7.23 -4.53
C ASP A 195 4.15 -6.84 -4.01
N GLU A 196 4.26 -6.63 -2.71
CA GLU A 196 5.52 -6.40 -2.01
C GLU A 196 5.75 -7.45 -0.91
N TYR A 197 7.00 -7.89 -0.79
CA TYR A 197 7.37 -8.94 0.16
C TYR A 197 8.56 -8.49 1.02
N PRO A 198 8.47 -8.66 2.35
CA PRO A 198 9.53 -8.22 3.26
C PRO A 198 10.79 -9.07 3.15
N SER A 199 10.72 -10.25 2.51
CA SER A 199 11.84 -11.18 2.35
C SER A 199 11.88 -11.80 0.95
N LEU A 200 13.06 -12.32 0.60
CA LEU A 200 13.27 -13.02 -0.65
C LEU A 200 12.48 -14.33 -0.67
N GLU A 201 12.41 -15.03 0.46
CA GLU A 201 11.72 -16.30 0.62
C GLU A 201 10.22 -16.15 0.42
N ALA A 202 9.61 -15.08 0.97
CA ALA A 202 8.20 -14.78 0.78
C ALA A 202 7.89 -14.49 -0.71
N ALA A 203 8.73 -13.68 -1.38
CA ALA A 203 8.57 -13.41 -2.81
C ALA A 203 8.76 -14.67 -3.67
N GLN A 204 9.68 -15.56 -3.31
CA GLN A 204 9.87 -16.84 -4.00
C GLN A 204 8.69 -17.78 -3.83
N GLU A 205 8.06 -17.80 -2.65
CA GLU A 205 6.87 -18.61 -2.44
C GLU A 205 5.67 -18.10 -3.26
N ALA A 206 5.49 -16.78 -3.30
CA ALA A 206 4.49 -16.17 -4.17
C ALA A 206 4.76 -16.43 -5.66
N GLU A 207 6.02 -16.35 -6.10
CA GLU A 207 6.39 -16.67 -7.49
C GLU A 207 6.06 -18.12 -7.86
N LYS A 208 6.29 -19.09 -6.96
CA LYS A 208 5.90 -20.49 -7.21
C LYS A 208 4.40 -20.64 -7.38
N LYS A 209 3.59 -19.97 -6.54
CA LYS A 209 2.12 -19.98 -6.64
C LYS A 209 1.66 -19.40 -7.97
N LEU A 210 2.18 -18.22 -8.35
CA LEU A 210 1.94 -17.58 -9.64
C LEU A 210 2.28 -18.49 -10.81
N ARG A 211 3.45 -19.14 -10.76
CA ARG A 211 3.91 -20.06 -11.80
C ARG A 211 2.99 -21.27 -11.95
N ALA A 212 2.51 -21.83 -10.84
CA ALA A 212 1.55 -22.92 -10.85
C ALA A 212 0.21 -22.53 -11.51
N ARG A 213 -0.10 -21.23 -11.56
CA ARG A 213 -1.26 -20.65 -12.26
C ARG A 213 -0.94 -20.13 -13.67
N GLY A 214 0.26 -20.42 -14.19
CA GLY A 214 0.68 -20.03 -15.54
C GLY A 214 1.22 -18.60 -15.68
N VAL A 215 1.40 -17.87 -14.58
CA VAL A 215 2.02 -16.55 -14.58
C VAL A 215 3.53 -16.70 -14.33
N ILE A 216 4.33 -16.42 -15.35
CA ILE A 216 5.79 -16.48 -15.25
C ILE A 216 6.31 -15.15 -14.72
N GLY A 217 6.95 -15.18 -13.56
CA GLY A 217 7.56 -14.02 -12.94
C GLY A 217 9.03 -14.25 -12.58
N ILE A 218 9.72 -13.17 -12.24
CA ILE A 218 11.09 -13.20 -11.70
C ILE A 218 11.09 -12.41 -10.40
N VAL A 219 11.55 -13.04 -9.33
CA VAL A 219 11.74 -12.36 -8.04
C VAL A 219 12.86 -11.34 -8.14
N LYS A 220 12.59 -10.11 -7.71
CA LYS A 220 13.57 -9.01 -7.67
C LYS A 220 13.39 -8.15 -6.42
N GLU A 221 14.43 -7.39 -6.08
CA GLU A 221 14.26 -6.23 -5.21
C GLU A 221 13.31 -5.24 -5.89
N LEU A 222 12.41 -4.62 -5.12
CA LEU A 222 11.40 -3.69 -5.62
C LEU A 222 12.10 -2.57 -6.41
N PRO A 223 11.83 -2.44 -7.72
CA PRO A 223 12.54 -1.46 -8.52
C PRO A 223 12.25 -0.04 -8.04
N ARG A 224 13.25 0.82 -8.20
CA ARG A 224 13.07 2.26 -8.04
C ARG A 224 12.50 2.85 -9.31
N GLY A 225 11.78 3.94 -9.17
CA GLY A 225 11.12 4.56 -10.28
C GLY A 225 9.79 5.18 -9.90
N LYS A 226 9.12 5.73 -10.90
CA LYS A 226 7.83 6.40 -10.74
C LYS A 226 6.70 5.39 -10.94
N ALA A 227 5.81 5.28 -9.96
CA ALA A 227 4.56 4.53 -10.13
C ALA A 227 3.74 5.15 -11.27
N LEU A 228 3.24 4.29 -12.16
CA LEU A 228 2.39 4.64 -13.29
C LEU A 228 0.94 4.21 -13.07
N ASP A 229 0.58 3.87 -11.82
CA ASP A 229 -0.76 3.43 -11.48
C ASP A 229 -1.75 4.57 -11.79
N GLU A 230 -2.53 4.36 -12.86
CA GLU A 230 -3.63 5.24 -13.25
C GLU A 230 -4.87 4.82 -12.46
N TYR A 231 -5.52 5.77 -11.80
CA TYR A 231 -6.88 5.55 -11.29
C TYR A 231 -7.79 5.40 -12.50
N VAL A 232 -8.03 4.17 -12.95
CA VAL A 232 -9.09 3.89 -13.92
C VAL A 232 -10.39 4.01 -13.15
N SER A 233 -10.90 5.23 -12.98
CA SER A 233 -12.27 5.41 -12.55
C SER A 233 -13.15 4.74 -13.61
N SER A 234 -13.67 3.56 -13.31
CA SER A 234 -14.69 2.87 -14.10
C SER A 234 -16.05 3.57 -13.99
N LEU A 235 -16.05 4.91 -13.99
CA LEU A 235 -17.23 5.75 -14.21
C LEU A 235 -17.19 6.27 -15.65
N ARG A 236 -17.18 5.33 -16.60
CA ARG A 236 -17.69 5.55 -17.94
C ARG A 236 -18.47 4.32 -18.39
N ALA A 237 -19.76 4.35 -18.09
CA ALA A 237 -20.83 3.85 -18.95
C ALA A 237 -22.00 4.82 -18.80
#